data_AF-A0A9X4LE76-F1
#
_entry.id   AF-A0A9X4LE76-F1
#
_cell.length_a   1.000
_cell.length_b   1.000
_cell.length_c   1.000
_cell.angle_alpha   90.00
_cell.angle_beta   90.00
_cell.angle_gamma   90.00
#
_symmetry.space_group_name_H-M   'P 1'
#
loop_
_entity.id
_entity.type
_entity.pdbx_description
1 polymer ?
#
loop_
_entity_poly.entity_id
_entity_poly.type
_entity_poly.pdbx_seq_one_letter_code
_entity_poly.pdbx_strand_id
1 'polypeptide(L)' 'MSALFVSPYVTLFPSTRPSGTWFVGVVSALQGPRALRVEHECLPLRDTELEAHLDACDDAEKLLRMWGDRAQL' A
#
# COMPACT_ATOMS: atom_id res chain seq x y z
N MET A 1 -9.60 -6.76 -8.91
CA MET A 1 -9.00 -7.69 -7.93
C MET A 1 -8.54 -6.86 -6.75
N SER A 2 -8.83 -7.25 -5.50
CA SER A 2 -8.32 -6.55 -4.31
C SER A 2 -7.29 -7.45 -3.65
N ALA A 3 -6.03 -7.03 -3.61
CA ALA A 3 -5.01 -7.68 -2.80
C ALA A 3 -5.09 -7.14 -1.36
N LEU A 4 -4.78 -7.99 -0.37
CA LEU A 4 -4.78 -7.64 1.04
C LEU A 4 -3.52 -8.23 1.68
N PHE A 5 -2.74 -7.38 2.36
CA PHE A 5 -1.50 -7.77 3.01
C PHE A 5 -1.63 -7.57 4.51
N VAL A 6 -1.50 -8.64 5.30
CA VAL A 6 -1.86 -8.65 6.73
C VAL A 6 -0.70 -9.12 7.57
N SER A 7 -0.43 -8.41 8.66
CA SER A 7 0.35 -8.88 9.81
C SER A 7 -0.46 -8.66 11.10
N PRO A 8 -0.04 -9.23 12.24
CA PRO A 8 -0.69 -8.97 13.53
C PRO A 8 -0.77 -7.48 13.93
N TYR A 9 0.03 -6.62 13.30
CA TYR A 9 0.20 -5.22 13.70
C TYR A 9 -0.31 -4.22 12.65
N VAL A 10 -0.30 -4.60 11.37
CA VAL A 10 -0.73 -3.73 10.28
C VAL A 10 -1.51 -4.51 9.23
N THR A 11 -2.57 -3.88 8.73
CA THR A 11 -3.28 -4.33 7.52
C THR A 11 -3.05 -3.30 6.43
N LEU A 12 -2.58 -3.74 5.25
CA LEU A 12 -2.29 -2.90 4.11
C LEU A 12 -3.25 -3.22 2.94
N PHE A 13 -3.74 -2.17 2.31
CA PHE A 13 -4.72 -2.18 1.23
C PHE A 13 -4.11 -1.43 0.03
N PRO A 14 -3.48 -2.15 -0.91
CA PRO A 14 -3.08 -1.58 -2.18
C PRO A 14 -4.30 -1.24 -3.03
N SER A 15 -4.22 -0.10 -3.68
CA SER A 15 -5.26 0.48 -4.52
C SER A 15 -4.61 1.35 -5.57
N THR A 16 -5.42 1.90 -6.46
CA THR A 16 -5.00 2.80 -7.53
C THR A 16 -5.79 4.10 -7.41
N ARG A 17 -5.17 5.21 -7.76
CA ARG A 17 -5.85 6.51 -7.86
C ARG A 17 -5.56 7.13 -9.23
N PRO A 18 -6.57 7.64 -9.95
CA PRO A 18 -6.33 8.35 -11.19
C PRO A 18 -5.68 9.72 -10.93
N SER A 19 -4.78 10.13 -11.82
CA SER A 19 -4.09 11.42 -11.82
C SER A 19 -3.98 11.94 -13.25
N GLY A 20 -5.00 12.66 -13.72
CA GLY A 20 -5.10 13.08 -15.12
C GLY A 20 -5.28 11.87 -16.04
N THR A 21 -4.36 11.69 -17.00
CA THR A 21 -4.31 10.52 -17.89
C THR A 21 -3.48 9.37 -17.33
N TRP A 22 -2.97 9.49 -16.10
CA TRP A 22 -2.07 8.54 -15.45
C TRP A 22 -2.73 7.88 -14.24
N PHE A 23 -2.09 6.83 -13.73
CA PHE A 23 -2.48 6.13 -12.51
C PHE A 23 -1.34 6.13 -11.50
N VAL A 24 -1.67 6.23 -10.21
CA VAL A 24 -0.71 6.08 -9.12
C VAL A 24 -1.14 4.92 -8.21
N GLY A 25 -0.17 4.08 -7.83
CA GLY A 25 -0.35 3.07 -6.80
C GLY A 25 -0.47 3.72 -5.43
N VAL A 26 -1.43 3.29 -4.62
CA VAL A 26 -1.65 3.82 -3.26
C VAL A 26 -1.78 2.66 -2.29
N VAL A 27 -0.95 2.63 -1.27
CA VAL A 27 -1.05 1.70 -0.15
C VAL A 27 -1.69 2.43 1.03
N SER A 28 -2.94 2.06 1.36
CA SER A 28 -3.55 2.47 2.62
C SER A 28 -3.18 1.48 3.72
N ALA A 29 -2.82 1.96 4.90
CA ALA A 29 -2.46 1.13 6.03
C ALA A 29 -3.35 1.40 7.23
N LEU A 30 -3.73 0.34 7.95
CA LEU A 30 -4.35 0.39 9.27
C LEU A 30 -3.38 -0.23 10.28
N GLN A 31 -2.81 0.60 11.17
CA GLN A 31 -1.88 0.15 12.20
C GLN A 31 -2.58 -0.01 13.56
N GLY A 32 -2.60 -1.23 14.11
CA GLY A 32 -3.06 -1.52 15.46
C GLY A 32 -4.55 -1.22 15.77
N PRO A 33 -4.94 -1.28 17.06
CA PRO A 33 -6.33 -1.09 17.50
C PRO A 33 -6.80 0.37 17.42
N ARG A 34 -5.88 1.33 17.29
CA ARG A 34 -6.20 2.72 16.99
C ARG A 34 -6.06 2.87 15.48
N ALA A 35 -7.19 2.85 14.76
CA ALA A 35 -7.27 2.90 13.30
C ALA A 35 -6.68 4.20 12.70
N LEU A 36 -5.36 4.36 12.80
CA LEU A 36 -4.60 5.38 12.13
C LEU A 36 -4.42 4.93 10.69
N ARG A 37 -5.16 5.60 9.79
CA ARG A 37 -5.01 5.42 8.37
C ARG A 37 -3.81 6.22 7.90
N VAL A 38 -2.82 5.53 7.34
CA VAL A 38 -1.70 6.15 6.63
C VAL A 38 -1.83 5.80 5.17
N GLU A 39 -1.71 6.79 4.28
CA GLU A 39 -1.65 6.56 2.84
C GLU A 39 -0.22 6.76 2.35
N HIS A 40 0.26 5.81 1.56
CA HIS A 40 1.55 5.87 0.90
C HIS A 40 1.34 5.82 -0.61
N GLU A 41 1.75 6.87 -1.31
CA GLU A 41 1.68 6.94 -2.76
C GLU A 41 2.99 6.41 -3.35
N CYS A 42 2.89 5.47 -4.28
CA CYS A 42 4.01 4.98 -5.06
C CYS A 42 4.52 6.12 -5.96
N LEU A 43 5.83 6.41 -5.89
CA LEU A 43 6.42 7.59 -6.52
C LEU A 43 6.37 7.63 -8.06
N PRO A 44 6.39 6.52 -8.83
CA PRO A 44 6.22 6.59 -10.27
C PRO A 44 4.73 6.55 -10.68
N LEU A 45 4.33 7.46 -11.57
CA LEU A 45 3.07 7.38 -12.31
C LEU A 45 3.14 6.30 -13.39
N ARG A 46 2.01 5.64 -13.68
CA ARG A 46 1.89 4.59 -14.70
C ARG A 46 0.82 4.91 -15.74
N ASP A 47 1.04 4.39 -16.94
CA ASP A 47 0.10 4.51 -18.06
C ASP A 47 -1.15 3.66 -17.85
N THR A 48 -1.00 2.53 -17.14
CA THR A 48 -2.11 1.61 -16.87
C THR A 48 -2.42 1.49 -15.37
N GLU A 49 -3.70 1.29 -15.08
CA GLU A 49 -4.15 0.97 -13.72
C GLU A 49 -3.50 -0.32 -13.18
N LEU A 50 -3.28 -1.30 -14.06
CA LEU A 50 -2.67 -2.58 -13.67
C LEU A 50 -1.22 -2.40 -13.20
N GLU A 51 -0.40 -1.64 -13.93
CA GLU A 51 0.99 -1.37 -13.52
C GLU A 51 1.04 -0.59 -12.20
N ALA A 52 0.19 0.43 -12.04
CA ALA A 52 0.09 1.17 -10.78
C ALA A 52 -0.32 0.27 -9.62
N HIS A 53 -1.21 -0.70 -9.86
CA HIS A 53 -1.61 -1.67 -8.85
C HIS A 53 -0.48 -2.64 -8.47
N LEU A 54 0.31 -3.10 -9.45
CA LEU A 54 1.45 -3.98 -9.20
C LEU A 54 2.52 -3.26 -8.37
N ASP A 55 2.83 -2.00 -8.67
CA ASP A 55 3.71 -1.17 -7.85
C ASP A 55 3.20 -1.04 -6.40
N ALA A 56 1.89 -0.81 -6.23
CA ALA A 56 1.27 -0.72 -4.90
C ALA A 56 1.37 -2.06 -4.14
N CYS A 57 1.25 -3.20 -4.81
CA CYS A 57 1.46 -4.51 -4.21
C CYS A 57 2.92 -4.71 -3.77
N ASP A 58 3.88 -4.38 -4.63
CA ASP A 58 5.31 -4.49 -4.32
C ASP A 58 5.71 -3.59 -3.14
N ASP A 59 5.20 -2.37 -3.09
CA ASP A 59 5.43 -1.45 -1.97
C ASP A 59 4.70 -1.89 -0.70
N ALA A 60 3.48 -2.45 -0.81
CA ALA A 60 2.79 -3.03 0.33
C ALA A 60 3.59 -4.18 0.95
N GLU A 61 4.21 -5.06 0.15
CA GLU A 61 5.08 -6.11 0.69
C GLU A 61 6.30 -5.56 1.42
N LYS A 62 6.95 -4.53 0.87
CA LYS A 62 8.10 -3.87 1.52
C LYS A 62 7.68 -3.21 2.83
N LEU A 63 6.57 -2.48 2.83
CA LEU A 63 6.01 -1.83 4.01
C LEU A 63 5.63 -2.86 5.09
N LEU A 64 5.04 -3.99 4.69
CA LEU A 64 4.68 -5.08 5.61
C LEU A 64 5.92 -5.64 6.32
N ARG A 65 7.02 -5.85 5.59
CA ARG A 65 8.30 -6.30 6.18
C ARG A 65 8.89 -5.23 7.10
N MET A 66 9.03 -4.00 6.62
CA MET A 66 9.63 -2.90 7.40
C MET A 66 8.86 -2.57 8.67
N TRP A 67 7.53 -2.55 8.62
CA TRP A 67 6.69 -2.19 9.76
C TRP A 67 6.37 -3.41 10.65
N GLY A 68 6.28 -4.60 10.05
CA GLY A 68 6.16 -5.86 10.79
C GLY A 68 7.37 -6.13 11.69
N ASP A 69 8.59 -5.84 11.20
CA ASP A 69 9.82 -5.99 11.99
C ASP A 69 9.93 -4.93 13.10
N ARG A 70 9.52 -3.67 12.81
CA ARG A 70 9.55 -2.58 13.80
C ARG A 70 8.57 -2.75 14.95
N ALA A 71 7.48 -3.50 14.77
CA ALA A 71 6.49 -3.75 15.82
C ALA A 71 6.95 -4.81 16.86
N GLN A 72 8.10 -5.47 16.63
CA GLN A 72 8.68 -6.44 17.59
C GLN A 72 9.65 -5.80 18.61
N LEU A 73 10.01 -4.52 18.44
CA LEU A 73 10.90 -3.76 19.31
C LEU A 73 10.11 -2.87 20.29
#